data_AF-A0A942XUC2-F1
#
_entry.id   AF-A0A942XUC2-F1
#
_cell.length_a   1.000
_cell.length_b   1.000
_cell.length_c   1.000
_cell.angle_alpha   90.00
_cell.angle_beta   90.00
_cell.angle_gamma   90.00
#
_symmetry.space_group_name_H-M   'P 1'
#
loop_
_entity.id
_entity.type
_entity.pdbx_description
1 polymer ?
#
loop_
_entity_poly.entity_id
_entity_poly.type
_entity_poly.pdbx_seq_one_letter_code
_entity_poly.pdbx_strand_id
1 'polypeptide(L)'
;MSDEVTERTYYLIESGLFEKLLKTHFMLAHTLLLFEHLCSHSDRPMFLSARKVCEALGLDRNKLEQYRRKRIIKARAVNGQMMYSAYDLIALMERLQRRKIQRILSATARFVIR
;
A
#
# COMPACT_ATOMS: atom_id res chain seq x y z
N MET A 1 29.29 6.13 31.05
CA MET A 1 28.00 5.86 30.37
C MET A 1 28.36 5.53 28.94
N SER A 2 28.40 4.25 28.61
CA SER A 2 28.84 3.76 27.31
C SER A 2 27.69 3.93 26.32
N ASP A 3 27.91 4.70 25.25
CA ASP A 3 26.98 4.77 24.13
C ASP A 3 26.79 3.36 23.58
N GLU A 4 25.57 2.83 23.73
CA GLU A 4 25.13 1.60 23.11
C GLU A 4 25.11 1.85 21.60
N VAL A 5 26.22 1.55 20.92
CA VAL A 5 26.32 1.63 19.47
C VAL A 5 25.37 0.59 18.90
N THR A 6 24.12 1.00 18.64
CA THR A 6 23.14 0.19 17.92
C THR A 6 23.80 -0.31 16.63
N GLU A 7 24.05 -1.62 16.60
CA GLU A 7 24.74 -2.31 15.51
C GLU A 7 23.97 -2.03 14.20
N ARG A 8 24.57 -1.24 13.30
CA ARG A 8 23.90 -0.85 12.05
C ARG A 8 23.71 -2.09 11.20
N THR A 9 22.46 -2.53 11.04
CA THR A 9 22.12 -3.71 10.25
C THR A 9 21.94 -3.31 8.78
N TYR A 10 22.87 -3.73 7.93
CA TYR A 10 22.80 -3.52 6.48
C TYR A 10 22.25 -4.78 5.77
N TYR A 11 21.59 -4.58 4.62
CA TYR A 11 21.04 -5.66 3.78
C TYR A 11 21.61 -5.57 2.36
N LEU A 12 22.01 -6.68 1.73
CA LEU A 12 22.50 -6.69 0.33
C LEU A 12 21.28 -6.73 -0.52
N ILE A 13 21.26 -5.72 -1.37
CA ILE A 13 20.48 -5.63 -2.57
C ILE A 13 21.10 -6.48 -3.69
N GLU A 14 20.52 -7.55 -4.24
CA GLU A 14 20.92 -7.90 -5.62
C GLU A 14 20.60 -6.68 -6.51
N SER A 15 21.54 -6.23 -7.35
CA SER A 15 21.40 -4.98 -8.11
C SER A 15 20.13 -4.95 -8.97
N GLY A 16 19.81 -6.06 -9.65
CA GLY A 16 18.58 -6.18 -10.45
C GLY A 16 17.30 -6.11 -9.61
N LEU A 17 17.32 -6.71 -8.42
CA LEU A 17 16.19 -6.65 -7.49
C LEU A 17 16.03 -5.24 -6.90
N PHE A 18 17.14 -4.57 -6.58
CA PHE A 18 17.15 -3.19 -6.12
C PHE A 18 16.60 -2.24 -7.19
N GLU A 19 17.07 -2.33 -8.43
CA GLU A 19 16.59 -1.51 -9.54
C GLU A 19 15.09 -1.71 -9.77
N LYS A 20 14.63 -2.97 -9.76
CA LYS A 20 13.21 -3.30 -9.91
C LYS A 20 12.37 -2.73 -8.77
N LEU A 21 12.84 -2.81 -7.53
CA LEU A 21 12.16 -2.22 -6.37
C LEU A 21 12.08 -0.70 -6.51
N LEU A 22 13.17 -0.04 -6.90
CA LEU A 22 13.24 1.40 -7.07
C LEU A 22 12.27 1.88 -8.16
N LYS A 23 12.31 1.25 -9.35
CA LYS A 23 11.39 1.52 -10.46
C LYS A 23 9.93 1.31 -10.05
N THR A 24 9.64 0.20 -9.38
CA THR A 24 8.27 -0.12 -8.94
C THR A 24 7.76 0.92 -7.95
N HIS A 25 8.56 1.29 -6.95
CA HIS A 25 8.14 2.26 -5.95
C HIS A 25 7.97 3.66 -6.53
N PHE A 26 8.90 4.08 -7.39
CA PHE A 26 8.85 5.36 -8.07
C PHE A 26 7.58 5.48 -8.93
N MET A 27 7.33 4.50 -9.81
CA MET A 27 6.12 4.49 -10.66
C MET A 27 4.84 4.52 -9.81
N LEU A 28 4.78 3.72 -8.75
CA LEU A 28 3.60 3.70 -7.88
C LEU A 28 3.38 5.03 -7.17
N ALA A 29 4.41 5.66 -6.63
CA ALA A 29 4.30 6.97 -5.98
C ALA A 29 3.79 8.04 -6.94
N HIS A 30 4.34 8.10 -8.16
CA HIS A 30 3.91 9.04 -9.19
C HIS A 30 2.48 8.79 -9.68
N THR A 31 2.12 7.53 -9.93
CA THR A 31 0.75 7.18 -10.34
C THR A 31 -0.25 7.48 -9.23
N LEU A 32 0.11 7.27 -7.96
CA LEU A 32 -0.75 7.59 -6.81
C LEU A 32 -1.06 9.09 -6.76
N LEU A 33 -0.03 9.94 -6.87
CA LEU A 33 -0.16 11.39 -6.85
C LEU A 33 -1.01 11.90 -8.03
N LEU A 34 -0.80 11.35 -9.23
CA LEU A 34 -1.60 11.68 -10.40
C LEU A 34 -3.07 11.34 -10.18
N PHE A 35 -3.36 10.14 -9.65
CA PHE A 35 -4.73 9.73 -9.37
C PHE A 35 -5.39 10.57 -8.28
N GLU A 36 -4.68 10.88 -7.20
CA GLU A 36 -5.18 11.75 -6.13
C GLU A 36 -5.54 13.14 -6.67
N HIS A 37 -4.67 13.71 -7.52
CA HIS A 37 -4.92 14.97 -8.20
C HIS A 37 -6.13 14.90 -9.14
N LEU A 38 -6.23 13.87 -9.99
CA LEU A 38 -7.38 13.70 -10.89
C LEU A 38 -8.69 13.53 -10.13
N CYS A 39 -8.67 12.78 -9.01
CA CYS A 39 -9.83 12.65 -8.16
C CYS A 39 -10.18 13.99 -7.48
N SER A 40 -9.20 14.76 -6.98
CA SER A 40 -9.45 16.04 -6.28
C SER A 40 -10.05 17.13 -7.15
N HIS A 41 -9.84 17.06 -8.46
CA HIS A 41 -10.43 17.99 -9.44
C HIS A 41 -11.77 17.50 -9.99
N SER A 42 -12.25 16.34 -9.54
CA SER A 42 -13.55 15.82 -9.97
C SER A 42 -14.66 16.34 -9.07
N ASP A 43 -15.68 16.97 -9.66
CA ASP A 43 -16.88 17.42 -8.94
C ASP A 43 -17.79 16.26 -8.48
N ARG A 44 -17.39 15.01 -8.78
CA ARG A 44 -18.20 13.82 -8.54
C ARG A 44 -17.52 12.95 -7.49
N PRO A 45 -18.18 12.66 -6.36
CA PRO A 45 -17.63 11.73 -5.39
C PRO A 45 -17.48 10.33 -6.01
N MET A 46 -16.24 9.92 -6.24
CA MET A 46 -15.94 8.60 -6.81
C MET A 46 -16.04 7.53 -5.73
N PHE A 47 -17.14 6.78 -5.76
CA PHE A 47 -17.37 5.65 -4.87
C PHE A 47 -17.48 4.34 -5.64
N LEU A 48 -16.93 3.28 -5.06
CA LEU A 48 -17.01 1.92 -5.58
C LEU A 48 -17.72 1.01 -4.57
N SER A 49 -18.55 0.10 -5.08
CA SER A 49 -19.17 -0.93 -4.25
C SER A 49 -18.12 -1.95 -3.80
N ALA A 50 -18.39 -2.66 -2.69
CA ALA A 50 -17.49 -3.72 -2.18
C ALA A 50 -17.07 -4.72 -3.27
N ARG A 51 -18.01 -5.11 -4.15
CA ARG A 51 -17.73 -6.01 -5.28
C ARG A 51 -16.69 -5.41 -6.23
N LYS A 52 -16.88 -4.16 -6.66
CA LYS A 52 -15.97 -3.49 -7.58
C LYS A 52 -14.60 -3.24 -6.96
N VAL A 53 -14.53 -2.98 -5.67
CA VAL A 53 -13.26 -2.91 -4.93
C VAL A 53 -12.53 -4.24 -4.97
N CYS A 54 -13.21 -5.34 -4.67
CA CYS A 54 -12.64 -6.68 -4.72
C CYS A 54 -12.12 -7.03 -6.12
N GLU A 55 -12.90 -6.74 -7.17
CA GLU A 55 -12.51 -6.92 -8.58
C GLU A 55 -11.25 -6.09 -8.91
N ALA A 56 -11.23 -4.80 -8.56
CA ALA A 56 -10.13 -3.90 -8.91
C ALA A 56 -8.82 -4.21 -8.17
N LEU A 57 -8.91 -4.63 -6.90
CA LEU A 57 -7.73 -4.87 -6.06
C LEU A 57 -7.31 -6.35 -6.02
N GLY A 58 -8.04 -7.25 -6.69
CA GLY A 58 -7.84 -8.69 -6.59
C GLY A 58 -7.95 -9.21 -5.15
N LEU A 59 -8.84 -8.60 -4.35
CA LEU A 59 -9.01 -8.91 -2.93
C LEU A 59 -10.27 -9.76 -2.72
N ASP A 60 -10.16 -10.77 -1.86
CA ASP A 60 -11.32 -11.51 -1.38
C ASP A 60 -12.26 -10.62 -0.55
N ARG A 61 -13.56 -10.88 -0.62
CA ARG A 61 -14.58 -10.11 0.10
C ARG A 61 -14.39 -10.18 1.62
N ASN A 62 -13.96 -11.32 2.15
CA ASN A 62 -13.69 -11.46 3.58
C ASN A 62 -12.47 -10.65 4.00
N LYS A 63 -11.44 -10.54 3.14
CA LYS A 63 -10.28 -9.67 3.40
C LYS A 63 -10.67 -8.19 3.45
N LEU A 64 -11.48 -7.73 2.49
CA LEU A 64 -11.96 -6.35 2.48
C LEU A 64 -12.79 -6.04 3.75
N GLU A 65 -13.64 -6.97 4.15
CA GLU A 65 -14.44 -6.85 5.37
C GLU A 65 -13.56 -6.85 6.63
N GLN A 66 -12.51 -7.67 6.68
CA GLN A 66 -11.51 -7.62 7.75
C GLN A 66 -10.78 -6.28 7.80
N TYR A 67 -10.38 -5.70 6.67
CA TYR A 67 -9.76 -4.38 6.63
C TYR A 67 -10.70 -3.30 7.14
N ARG A 68 -11.97 -3.36 6.77
CA ARG A 68 -13.01 -2.46 7.29
C ARG A 68 -13.17 -2.60 8.81
N ARG A 69 -13.29 -3.82 9.33
CA ARG A 69 -13.41 -4.09 10.79
C ARG A 69 -12.20 -3.59 11.58
N LYS A 70 -10.99 -3.74 11.01
CA LYS A 70 -9.74 -3.22 11.57
C LYS A 70 -9.55 -1.71 11.36
N ARG A 71 -10.54 -1.01 10.80
CA ARG A 71 -10.50 0.43 10.46
C ARG A 71 -9.31 0.82 9.58
N ILE A 72 -8.84 -0.12 8.75
CA ILE A 72 -7.77 0.12 7.77
C ILE A 72 -8.31 0.92 6.58
N ILE A 73 -9.58 0.71 6.22
CA ILE A 73 -10.27 1.44 5.17
C ILE A 73 -11.66 1.85 5.66
N LYS A 74 -12.10 3.05 5.27
CA LYS A 74 -13.44 3.56 5.55
C LYS A 74 -14.43 3.15 4.47
N ALA A 75 -15.70 3.05 4.83
CA ALA A 75 -16.78 2.78 3.91
C ALA A 75 -18.05 3.47 4.39
N ARG A 76 -18.89 3.92 3.46
CA ARG A 76 -20.18 4.56 3.71
C ARG A 76 -21.30 3.63 3.29
N ALA A 77 -22.32 3.48 4.13
CA ALA A 77 -23.54 2.80 3.72
C ALA A 77 -24.40 3.75 2.89
N VAL A 78 -24.70 3.36 1.64
CA VAL A 78 -25.59 4.09 0.72
C VAL A 78 -26.59 3.08 0.20
N ASN A 79 -27.89 3.30 0.46
CA ASN A 79 -28.98 2.38 0.09
C ASN A 79 -28.73 0.92 0.52
N GLY A 80 -28.19 0.73 1.73
CA GLY A 80 -27.87 -0.60 2.26
C GLY A 80 -26.61 -1.25 1.67
N GLN A 81 -25.91 -0.60 0.73
CA GLN A 81 -24.66 -1.08 0.15
C GLN A 81 -23.47 -0.32 0.72
N MET A 82 -22.38 -1.05 0.99
CA MET A 82 -21.13 -0.45 1.42
C MET A 82 -20.36 0.09 0.21
N MET A 83 -20.10 1.40 0.25
CA MET A 83 -19.43 2.18 -0.77
C MET A 83 -18.09 2.70 -0.23
N TYR A 84 -17.03 2.59 -1.01
CA TYR A 84 -15.66 2.93 -0.64
C TYR A 84 -15.19 4.09 -1.52
N SER A 85 -14.60 5.12 -0.93
CA SER A 85 -14.10 6.26 -1.72
C SER A 85 -12.86 5.84 -2.52
N ALA A 86 -12.70 6.40 -3.72
CA ALA A 86 -11.49 6.18 -4.51
C ALA A 86 -10.21 6.56 -3.73
N TYR A 87 -10.25 7.65 -2.95
CA TYR A 87 -9.13 8.08 -2.11
C TYR A 87 -8.73 7.04 -1.06
N ASP A 88 -9.70 6.51 -0.32
CA ASP A 88 -9.42 5.51 0.72
C ASP A 88 -8.87 4.20 0.10
N LEU A 89 -9.27 3.88 -1.13
CA LEU A 89 -8.77 2.72 -1.89
C LEU A 89 -7.33 2.92 -2.36
N ILE A 90 -7.01 4.11 -2.86
CA ILE A 90 -5.66 4.55 -3.24
C ILE A 90 -4.73 4.43 -2.03
N ALA A 91 -5.12 4.98 -0.88
CA ALA A 91 -4.36 4.87 0.37
C ALA A 91 -4.20 3.41 0.85
N LEU A 92 -5.24 2.59 0.72
CA LEU A 92 -5.17 1.16 1.03
C LEU A 92 -4.12 0.46 0.16
N MET A 93 -4.09 0.74 -1.14
CA MET A 93 -3.17 0.10 -2.08
C MET A 93 -1.70 0.45 -1.82
N GLU A 94 -1.41 1.73 -1.56
CA GLU A 94 -0.09 2.17 -1.14
C GLU A 94 0.39 1.36 0.08
N ARG A 95 -0.47 1.27 1.10
CA ARG A 95 -0.15 0.58 2.36
C ARG A 95 0.09 -0.91 2.16
N LEU A 96 -0.70 -1.57 1.30
CA LEU A 96 -0.53 -2.99 0.97
C LEU A 96 0.78 -3.24 0.25
N GLN A 97 1.14 -2.38 -0.71
CA GLN A 97 2.39 -2.51 -1.44
C GLN A 97 3.60 -2.24 -0.55
N ARG A 98 3.56 -1.19 0.27
CA ARG A 98 4.62 -0.89 1.25
C ARG A 98 4.91 -2.11 2.13
N ARG A 99 3.86 -2.77 2.64
CA ARG A 99 4.00 -4.01 3.41
C ARG A 99 4.58 -5.17 2.61
N LYS A 100 4.27 -5.29 1.32
CA LYS A 100 4.83 -6.31 0.45
C LYS A 100 6.34 -6.09 0.25
N ILE A 101 6.74 -4.85 -0.03
CA ILE A 101 8.15 -4.46 -0.16
C ILE A 101 8.89 -4.72 1.15
N GLN A 102 8.36 -4.25 2.29
CA GLN A 102 8.95 -4.51 3.60
C GLN A 102 9.15 -6.00 3.86
N ARG A 103 8.15 -6.84 3.54
CA ARG A 103 8.29 -8.31 3.68
C ARG A 103 9.39 -8.89 2.82
N ILE A 104 9.51 -8.44 1.56
CA ILE A 104 10.59 -8.87 0.67
C ILE A 104 11.93 -8.47 1.29
N LEU A 105 12.08 -7.21 1.70
CA LEU A 105 13.31 -6.68 2.29
C LEU A 105 13.70 -7.40 3.60
N SER A 106 12.72 -7.70 4.47
CA SER A 106 12.97 -8.42 5.72
C SER A 106 13.36 -9.88 5.50
N ALA A 107 12.95 -10.50 4.39
CA ALA A 107 13.32 -11.87 4.04
C ALA A 107 14.68 -11.95 3.34
N THR A 108 15.21 -10.83 2.82
CA THR A 108 16.53 -10.77 2.19
C THR A 108 17.64 -10.96 3.24
N ALA A 109 18.67 -11.73 2.89
CA ALA A 109 19.78 -12.02 3.78
C ALA A 109 20.46 -10.73 4.29
N ARG A 110 20.61 -10.64 5.61
CA ARG A 110 21.43 -9.64 6.30
C ARG A 110 22.87 -10.15 6.34
N PHE A 111 23.84 -9.33 5.96
CA PHE A 111 25.24 -9.58 6.27
C PHE A 111 25.85 -8.29 6.77
N VAL A 112 26.82 -8.47 7.65
CA VAL A 112 27.62 -7.39 8.21
C VAL A 112 28.77 -7.14 7.24
N ILE A 113 28.87 -5.92 6.73
CA ILE A 113 30.10 -5.45 6.09
C ILE A 113 31.03 -5.10 7.25
N ARG A 114 32.06 -5.91 7.46
CA ARG A 114 33.14 -5.63 8.42
C ARG A 114 34.18 -4.73 7.79
#